data_AF-U3TT89-F1
#
_entry.id   AF-U3TT89-F1
#
_cell.length_a   1.000
_cell.length_b   1.000
_cell.length_c   1.000
_cell.angle_alpha   90.00
_cell.angle_beta   90.00
_cell.angle_gamma   90.00
#
_symmetry.space_group_name_H-M   'P 1'
#
loop_
_entity.id
_entity.type
_entity.pdbx_description
1 polymer ?
#
loop_
_entity_poly.entity_id
_entity_poly.type
_entity_poly.pdbx_seq_one_letter_code
_entity_poly.pdbx_strand_id
1 'polypeptide(L)' 'MYLGIDIGTSELKALIVNPQGEIVASNHATLSVQRPHPHWAEQDPSAGGRPVVRRLPGCASTIRR' A
#
# COMPACT_ATOMS: atom_id res chain seq x y z
N MET A 1 10.13 -13.82 4.92
CA MET A 1 9.00 -13.00 4.45
C MET A 1 9.55 -11.89 3.57
N TYR A 2 8.74 -11.40 2.64
CA TYR A 2 9.07 -10.33 1.70
C TYR A 2 8.00 -9.24 1.76
N LEU A 3 8.39 -7.98 1.56
CA LEU A 3 7.48 -6.84 1.46
C LEU A 3 7.40 -6.41 -0.01
N GLY A 4 6.20 -6.42 -0.56
CA GLY A 4 5.89 -5.81 -1.86
C GLY A 4 5.25 -4.45 -1.65
N ILE A 5 5.72 -3.43 -2.39
CA ILE A 5 5.10 -2.11 -2.44
C ILE A 5 4.86 -1.77 -3.91
N ASP A 6 3.64 -1.34 -4.22
CA ASP A 6 3.23 -0.82 -5.52
C ASP A 6 2.71 0.61 -5.32
N ILE A 7 3.32 1.57 -5.99
CA ILE A 7 2.97 2.99 -5.92
C ILE A 7 2.32 3.36 -7.25
N GLY A 8 1.00 3.25 -7.29
CA GLY A 8 0.19 3.67 -8.42
C GLY A 8 -0.17 5.15 -8.36
N THR A 9 -0.85 5.64 -9.38
CA THR A 9 -1.31 7.05 -9.43
C THR A 9 -2.46 7.32 -8.47
N SER A 10 -3.35 6.35 -8.28
CA SER A 10 -4.57 6.53 -7.44
C SER A 10 -4.45 5.87 -6.07
N GLU A 11 -3.47 4.98 -5.88
CA GLU A 11 -3.35 4.17 -4.69
C GLU A 11 -1.92 3.67 -4.48
N LEU A 12 -1.53 3.55 -3.21
CA LEU A 12 -0.38 2.78 -2.77
C LEU A 12 -0.88 1.45 -2.22
N LYS A 13 -0.25 0.34 -2.62
CA LYS A 13 -0.51 -0.99 -2.09
C LYS A 13 0.74 -1.56 -1.42
N ALA A 14 0.54 -2.26 -0.32
CA ALA A 14 1.57 -2.99 0.38
C ALA A 14 1.12 -4.43 0.66
N LEU A 15 2.02 -5.38 0.45
CA LEU A 15 1.79 -6.81 0.62
C LEU A 15 2.94 -7.42 1.44
N ILE A 16 2.64 -8.33 2.36
CA ILE A 16 3.65 -9.23 2.92
C ILE A 16 3.45 -10.60 2.30
N VAL A 17 4.54 -11.22 1.84
CA VAL A 17 4.53 -12.53 1.18
C VAL A 17 5.44 -13.50 1.95
N ASN A 18 4.99 -14.73 2.16
CA ASN A 18 5.82 -15.76 2.78
C ASN A 18 6.80 -16.41 1.77
N PRO A 19 7.77 -17.24 2.20
CA PRO A 19 8.69 -17.89 1.27
C PRO A 19 8.05 -18.83 0.24
N GLN A 20 6.82 -19.27 0.48
CA GLN A 20 6.03 -20.11 -0.43
C GLN A 20 5.28 -19.29 -1.49
N GLY A 21 5.36 -17.95 -1.43
CA GLY A 21 4.70 -17.05 -2.38
C GLY A 21 3.28 -16.65 -1.98
N GLU A 22 2.81 -17.03 -0.79
CA GLU A 22 1.45 -16.71 -0.32
C GLU A 22 1.39 -15.33 0.32
N ILE A 23 0.31 -14.59 0.06
CA ILE A 23 0.07 -13.27 0.67
C ILE A 23 -0.43 -13.46 2.10
N VAL A 24 0.33 -12.93 3.06
CA VAL A 24 0.03 -13.07 4.50
C VAL A 24 -0.68 -11.84 5.09
N ALA A 25 -0.46 -10.67 4.48
CA ALA A 25 -1.11 -9.42 4.83
C ALA A 25 -1.12 -8.49 3.63
N SER A 26 -2.13 -7.63 3.54
CA SER A 26 -2.18 -6.57 2.54
C SER A 26 -2.78 -5.31 3.14
N ASN A 27 -2.42 -4.18 2.55
CA ASN A 27 -3.03 -2.89 2.86
C ASN A 27 -2.92 -1.95 1.66
N HIS A 28 -3.75 -0.90 1.66
CA HIS A 28 -3.67 0.16 0.68
C HIS A 28 -3.95 1.53 1.30
N ALA A 29 -3.53 2.58 0.60
CA ALA A 29 -3.91 3.96 0.89
C ALA A 29 -4.27 4.64 -0.43
N THR A 30 -5.40 5.35 -0.46
CA THR A 30 -5.79 6.17 -1.61
C THR A 30 -4.86 7.38 -1.75
N LEU A 31 -4.50 7.71 -2.98
CA LEU A 31 -3.71 8.89 -3.31
C LEU A 31 -4.58 9.87 -4.10
N SER A 32 -4.49 11.15 -3.75
CA SER A 32 -5.16 12.22 -4.49
C SER A 32 -4.28 12.73 -5.62
N VAL A 33 -4.90 13.02 -6.77
CA VAL A 33 -4.27 13.75 -7.87
C VAL A 33 -4.83 15.17 -7.92
N GLN A 34 -3.93 16.13 -7.91
CA GLN A 34 -4.23 17.54 -8.08
C GLN A 34 -4.20 17.91 -9.57
N ARG A 35 -5.12 18.77 -9.99
CA ARG A 35 -5.23 19.26 -11.38
C ARG A 35 -5.36 20.78 -11.38
N PRO A 36 -4.32 21.53 -11.00
CA PRO A 36 -4.39 22.99 -10.88
C PRO A 36 -4.61 23.69 -12.23
N HIS A 37 -4.16 23.06 -13.32
CA HIS A 37 -4.27 23.59 -14.69
C HIS A 37 -4.74 22.51 -15.67
N PRO A 38 -5.28 22.90 -16.85
CA PRO A 38 -5.58 21.96 -17.92
C PRO A 38 -4.38 21.10 -18.28
N HIS A 39 -4.62 19.80 -18.46
CA HIS A 39 -3.61 18.78 -18.80
C HIS A 39 -2.59 18.45 -17.70
N TRP A 40 -2.65 19.07 -16.53
CA TRP A 40 -1.75 18.76 -15.43
C TRP A 40 -2.32 17.66 -14.53
N ALA A 41 -1.44 16.83 -14.00
CA ALA A 41 -1.74 15.78 -13.03
C ALA A 41 -0.56 15.70 -12.05
N GLU A 42 -0.77 16.22 -10.85
CA GLU A 42 0.25 16.35 -9.82
C GLU A 42 -0.14 15.58 -8.56
N GLN A 43 0.84 15.16 -7.78
CA GLN A 43 0.63 14.52 -6.48
C GLN A 43 1.64 15.09 -5.49
N ASP A 44 1.18 15.39 -4.27
CA ASP A 44 2.07 15.78 -3.18
C ASP A 44 2.68 14.50 -2.57
N PRO A 45 4.03 14.35 -2.58
CA PRO A 45 4.70 13.20 -1.98
C PRO A 45 4.41 13.00 -0.49
N SER A 46 3.98 14.04 0.21
CA SER A 46 3.74 14.05 1.66
C SER A 46 2.27 13.94 2.04
N ALA A 47 1.33 14.06 1.10
CA ALA A 47 -0.11 14.12 1.38
C ALA A 47 -0.76 12.77 1.69
N GLY A 48 0.00 11.67 1.63
CA GLY A 48 -0.52 10.32 1.87
C GLY A 48 -1.08 10.14 3.28
N GLY A 49 -2.31 9.61 3.38
CA GLY A 49 -2.89 9.20 4.66
C GLY A 49 -2.11 8.04 5.30
N ARG A 50 -2.23 7.87 6.63
CA ARG A 50 -1.61 6.73 7.34
C ARG A 50 -2.25 5.40 6.90
N PRO A 51 -1.50 4.48 6.25
CA PRO A 51 -2.05 3.18 5.88
C PRO A 51 -2.32 2.34 7.15
N VAL A 52 -3.57 1.89 7.35
CA VAL A 52 -3.96 1.01 8.47
C VAL A 52 -3.82 -0.45 8.08
N VAL A 53 -2.71 -1.10 8.45
CA VAL A 53 -2.41 -2.47 8.01
C VAL A 53 -3.35 -3.46 8.69
N ARG A 54 -4.13 -4.19 7.90
CA ARG A 54 -5.00 -5.26 8.38
C ARG A 54 -4.43 -6.63 7.98
N ARG A 55 -4.39 -7.54 8.94
CA ARG A 55 -4.01 -8.94 8.70
C ARG A 55 -5.14 -9.65 7.95
N LEU A 56 -4.78 -10.51 6.99
CA LEU A 56 -5.75 -11.36 6.32
C LEU A 56 -6.16 -12.53 7.24
N PRO A 57 -7.45 -12.96 7.23
CA PRO A 57 -7.90 -14.11 8.01
C PRO A 57 -7.13 -15.38 7.63
N GLY A 58 -6.78 -16.22 8.62
CA GLY A 58 -6.16 -17.54 8.39
C GLY A 58 -4.63 -17.57 8.27
N CYS A 59 -3.95 -16.42 8.22
CA CYS A 59 -2.50 -16.43 8.05
C CYS A 59 -1.74 -16.47 9.39
N ALA A 60 -1.01 -17.54 9.73
CA ALA A 60 -0.39 -17.75 11.04
C ALA A 60 0.87 -16.89 11.32
N SER A 61 0.91 -16.38 12.57
CA SER A 61 1.92 -15.64 13.37
C SER A 61 3.11 -14.84 12.75
N THR A 62 3.24 -13.62 13.30
CA THR A 62 4.47 -12.85 13.61
C THR A 62 4.93 -11.82 12.58
N ILE A 63 4.29 -10.65 12.57
CA ILE A 63 5.02 -9.38 12.40
C ILE A 63 5.26 -8.85 13.82
N ARG A 64 6.37 -9.26 14.44
CA ARG A 64 6.87 -8.57 15.64
C ARG A 64 7.54 -7.29 15.17
N ARG A 65 7.31 -6.20 15.92
CA ARG A 65 8.03 -4.93 15.77
C ARG A 65 9.53 -5.14 15.96
#